data_AF-A0A524CAW3-F1
#
_entry.id   AF-A0A524CAW3-F1
#
_cell.length_a   1.000
_cell.length_b   1.000
_cell.length_c   1.000
_cell.angle_alpha   90.00
_cell.angle_beta   90.00
_cell.angle_gamma   90.00
#
_symmetry.space_group_name_H-M   'P 1'
#
loop_
_entity.id
_entity.type
_entity.pdbx_description
1 polymer ?
#
loop_
_entity_poly.entity_id
_entity_poly.type
_entity_poly.pdbx_seq_one_letter_code
_entity_poly.pdbx_strand_id
1 'polypeptide(L)'
;MEKELVSIVQSPSRDHHLREGGGFSLAEIEKSNKELEQIKDLGIKIDYRRQSAHKLNIEKLNQLEVPKKEKSKREAFVKKEKKRTPYRPKEKRKKEKKLEEKKITPEKKIEKKKVTKKPKEKGKEVSEEKLIPLTKLHRLGPKTEEKFKEIGVNSVNDLIKENPEDLATLIDGASVDSIEGWIKEAKELLE
;
A
#
# COMPACT_ATOMS: atom_id res chain seq x y z
N MET A 1 -17.18 -30.55 -27.80
CA MET A 1 -17.67 -29.60 -26.76
C MET A 1 -16.51 -29.37 -25.82
N GLU A 2 -15.86 -28.21 -25.89
CA GLU A 2 -14.86 -27.83 -24.89
C GLU A 2 -15.61 -27.64 -23.57
N LYS A 3 -15.26 -28.43 -22.54
CA LYS A 3 -15.88 -28.28 -21.22
C LYS A 3 -15.38 -26.97 -20.63
N GLU A 4 -16.30 -26.04 -20.39
CA GLU A 4 -15.99 -24.84 -19.60
C GLU A 4 -15.49 -25.27 -18.22
N LEU A 5 -14.35 -24.70 -17.80
CA LEU A 5 -13.76 -25.05 -16.52
C LEU A 5 -14.55 -24.38 -15.39
N VAL A 6 -15.40 -25.16 -14.71
CA VAL A 6 -16.24 -24.66 -13.61
C VAL A 6 -15.67 -25.06 -12.24
N SER A 7 -15.69 -24.09 -11.32
CA SER A 7 -15.33 -24.30 -9.91
C SER A 7 -16.42 -25.09 -9.17
N ILE A 8 -16.04 -25.95 -8.23
CA ILE A 8 -16.97 -26.63 -7.33
C ILE A 8 -16.98 -25.92 -5.98
N VAL A 9 -18.17 -25.63 -5.44
CA VAL A 9 -18.36 -24.91 -4.18
C VAL A 9 -19.38 -25.65 -3.31
N GLN A 10 -19.24 -25.52 -2.00
CA GLN A 10 -20.21 -26.05 -1.05
C GLN A 10 -21.48 -25.16 -1.02
N SER A 11 -22.66 -25.77 -1.03
CA SER A 11 -23.91 -25.02 -0.85
C SER A 11 -24.02 -24.47 0.58
N PRO A 12 -24.62 -23.28 0.76
CA PRO A 12 -24.86 -22.72 2.08
C PRO A 12 -26.00 -23.41 2.84
N SER A 13 -26.76 -24.30 2.18
CA SER A 13 -27.80 -25.11 2.81
C SER A 13 -27.22 -26.07 3.85
N ARG A 14 -28.04 -26.47 4.82
CA ARG A 14 -27.65 -27.39 5.93
C ARG A 14 -27.00 -28.70 5.46
N ASP A 15 -27.46 -29.24 4.32
CA ASP A 15 -26.95 -30.51 3.79
C ASP A 15 -25.62 -30.35 3.03
N HIS A 16 -25.18 -29.11 2.80
CA HIS A 16 -23.88 -28.76 2.26
C HIS A 16 -23.45 -29.55 1.01
N HIS A 17 -24.40 -29.85 0.11
CA HIS A 17 -24.08 -30.52 -1.15
C HIS A 17 -23.12 -29.68 -2.00
N LEU A 18 -22.31 -30.36 -2.82
CA LEU A 18 -21.42 -29.72 -3.78
C LEU A 18 -22.22 -29.23 -4.99
N ARG A 19 -21.94 -28.00 -5.42
CA ARG A 19 -22.57 -27.37 -6.57
C ARG A 19 -21.53 -26.65 -7.44
N GLU A 20 -21.93 -26.30 -8.64
CA GLU A 20 -21.14 -25.46 -9.52
C GLU A 20 -21.16 -24.01 -9.04
N GLY A 21 -19.96 -23.42 -8.95
CA GLY A 21 -19.75 -22.01 -8.62
C GLY A 21 -19.51 -21.17 -9.87
N GLY A 22 -19.68 -19.85 -9.75
CA GLY A 22 -19.55 -18.92 -10.87
C GLY A 22 -18.11 -18.64 -11.35
N GLY A 23 -17.09 -19.06 -10.58
CA GLY A 23 -15.68 -18.82 -10.89
C GLY A 23 -14.75 -19.27 -9.77
N PHE A 24 -13.45 -19.31 -10.03
CA PHE A 24 -12.42 -19.66 -9.04
C PHE A 24 -12.12 -18.47 -8.11
N SER A 25 -11.89 -18.74 -6.83
CA SER A 25 -11.54 -17.70 -5.86
C SER A 25 -10.08 -17.24 -6.01
N LEU A 26 -9.78 -16.04 -5.51
CA LEU A 26 -8.39 -15.57 -5.44
C LEU A 26 -7.49 -16.53 -4.63
N ALA A 27 -7.98 -17.03 -3.49
CA ALA A 27 -7.22 -17.92 -2.62
C ALA A 27 -6.91 -19.29 -3.27
N GLU A 28 -7.76 -19.79 -4.17
CA GLU A 28 -7.51 -21.02 -4.94
C GLU A 28 -6.44 -20.79 -6.01
N ILE A 29 -6.49 -19.63 -6.66
CA ILE A 29 -5.53 -19.25 -7.70
C ILE A 29 -4.14 -19.05 -7.09
N GLU A 30 -4.04 -18.33 -5.97
CA GLU A 30 -2.76 -18.10 -5.27
C GLU A 30 -2.12 -19.40 -4.77
N LYS A 31 -2.93 -20.38 -4.35
CA LYS A 31 -2.45 -21.70 -3.93
C LYS A 31 -2.14 -22.64 -5.09
N SER A 32 -2.60 -22.31 -6.29
CA SER A 32 -2.26 -23.03 -7.51
C SER A 32 -0.91 -22.53 -8.05
N ASN A 33 -0.26 -23.32 -8.89
CA ASN A 33 1.00 -22.92 -9.54
C ASN A 33 0.79 -21.95 -10.73
N LYS A 34 -0.28 -21.13 -10.69
CA LYS A 34 -0.74 -20.29 -11.81
C LYS A 34 -0.81 -18.82 -11.41
N GLU A 35 -0.51 -17.96 -12.36
CA GLU A 35 -0.63 -16.51 -12.19
C GLU A 35 -2.03 -16.03 -12.60
N LEU A 36 -2.52 -14.98 -11.92
CA LEU A 36 -3.84 -14.41 -12.15
C LEU A 36 -4.03 -13.90 -13.59
N GLU A 37 -2.96 -13.40 -14.23
CA GLU A 37 -2.99 -12.98 -15.64
C GLU A 37 -3.22 -14.17 -16.58
N GLN A 38 -2.57 -15.31 -16.30
CA GLN A 38 -2.70 -16.52 -17.12
C GLN A 38 -4.14 -17.05 -17.10
N ILE A 39 -4.81 -16.99 -15.95
CA ILE A 39 -6.19 -17.44 -15.80
C ILE A 39 -7.16 -16.51 -16.53
N LYS A 40 -6.90 -15.19 -16.49
CA LYS A 40 -7.67 -14.20 -17.28
C LYS A 40 -7.50 -14.43 -18.77
N ASP A 41 -6.28 -14.70 -19.22
CA ASP A 41 -5.97 -14.98 -20.63
C ASP A 41 -6.67 -16.24 -21.14
N LEU A 42 -6.85 -17.24 -20.28
CA LEU A 42 -7.59 -18.48 -20.57
C LEU A 42 -9.12 -18.28 -20.56
N GLY A 43 -9.61 -17.08 -20.25
CA GLY A 43 -11.05 -16.80 -20.20
C GLY A 43 -11.78 -17.43 -19.01
N ILE A 44 -11.05 -17.92 -18.00
CA ILE A 44 -11.64 -18.53 -16.80
C ILE A 44 -12.18 -17.42 -15.89
N LYS A 45 -13.42 -17.58 -15.41
CA LYS A 45 -14.06 -16.61 -14.50
C LYS A 45 -13.41 -16.65 -13.11
N ILE A 46 -13.13 -15.46 -12.58
CA ILE A 46 -12.57 -15.27 -11.24
C ILE A 46 -13.64 -14.64 -10.34
N ASP A 47 -13.90 -15.26 -9.20
CA ASP A 47 -14.75 -14.74 -8.14
C ASP A 47 -13.91 -14.02 -7.08
N TYR A 48 -13.82 -12.71 -7.21
CA TYR A 48 -13.05 -11.85 -6.31
C TYR A 48 -13.61 -11.77 -4.87
N ARG A 49 -14.87 -12.18 -4.67
CA ARG A 49 -15.53 -12.05 -3.36
C ARG A 49 -15.32 -13.29 -2.50
N ARG A 50 -15.16 -14.47 -3.11
CA ARG A 50 -14.95 -15.72 -2.38
C ARG A 50 -13.53 -15.79 -1.82
N GLN A 51 -13.44 -16.09 -0.52
CA GLN A 51 -12.17 -16.23 0.21
C GLN A 51 -11.83 -17.70 0.52
N SER A 52 -12.77 -18.63 0.33
CA SER A 52 -12.57 -20.06 0.61
C SER A 52 -11.69 -20.71 -0.45
N ALA A 53 -10.87 -21.68 -0.02
CA ALA A 53 -10.04 -22.46 -0.91
C ALA A 53 -10.38 -23.96 -0.83
N HIS A 54 -10.86 -24.52 -1.94
CA HIS A 54 -11.19 -25.93 -2.04
C HIS A 54 -10.09 -26.71 -2.78
N LYS A 55 -9.64 -27.83 -2.21
CA LYS A 55 -8.56 -28.68 -2.76
C LYS A 55 -8.85 -29.16 -4.18
N LEU A 56 -10.07 -29.61 -4.44
CA LEU A 56 -10.53 -30.06 -5.76
C LEU A 56 -10.37 -28.98 -6.85
N ASN A 57 -10.57 -27.71 -6.48
CA ASN A 57 -10.43 -26.60 -7.43
C ASN A 57 -8.96 -26.27 -7.69
N ILE A 58 -8.11 -26.34 -6.67
CA ILE A 58 -6.66 -26.13 -6.80
C ILE A 58 -6.06 -27.20 -7.72
N GLU A 59 -6.44 -28.47 -7.54
CA GLU A 59 -6.00 -29.57 -8.41
C GLU A 59 -6.45 -29.37 -9.86
N LYS A 60 -7.70 -28.97 -10.08
CA LYS A 60 -8.20 -28.59 -11.41
C LYS A 60 -7.39 -27.46 -12.05
N LEU A 61 -7.05 -26.42 -11.30
CA LEU A 61 -6.24 -25.30 -11.80
C LEU A 61 -4.80 -25.73 -12.11
N ASN A 62 -4.23 -26.63 -11.31
CA ASN A 62 -2.88 -27.15 -11.53
C ASN A 62 -2.77 -28.02 -12.79
N GLN A 63 -3.84 -28.74 -13.15
CA GLN A 63 -3.90 -29.55 -14.37
C GLN A 63 -3.99 -28.70 -15.66
N LEU A 64 -4.24 -27.40 -15.56
CA LEU A 64 -4.31 -26.53 -16.73
C LEU A 64 -2.93 -26.30 -17.32
N GLU A 65 -2.80 -26.44 -18.64
CA GLU A 65 -1.63 -25.98 -19.36
C GLU A 65 -1.79 -24.51 -19.74
N VAL A 66 -0.80 -23.69 -19.38
CA VAL A 66 -0.81 -22.27 -19.75
C VAL A 66 0.18 -22.10 -20.91
N PRO A 67 -0.25 -21.51 -22.04
CA PRO A 67 0.68 -21.16 -23.10
C PRO A 67 1.67 -20.11 -22.59
N LYS A 68 2.97 -20.40 -22.71
CA LYS A 68 4.01 -19.42 -22.36
C LYS A 68 3.95 -18.27 -23.36
N LYS A 69 3.36 -17.14 -22.97
CA LYS A 69 3.44 -15.91 -23.75
C LYS A 69 4.86 -15.36 -23.63
N GLU A 70 5.59 -15.38 -24.74
CA GLU A 70 6.86 -14.67 -24.81
C GLU A 70 6.58 -13.17 -24.64
N LYS A 71 7.25 -12.53 -23.68
CA LYS A 71 7.15 -11.09 -23.50
C LYS A 71 7.72 -10.44 -24.77
N SER A 72 6.87 -9.86 -25.60
CA SER A 72 7.31 -9.06 -26.74
C SER A 72 8.21 -7.96 -26.20
N LYS A 73 9.48 -7.93 -26.64
CA LYS A 73 10.40 -6.85 -26.27
C LYS A 73 9.78 -5.55 -26.79
N ARG A 74 9.31 -4.69 -25.88
CA ARG A 74 8.84 -3.36 -26.27
C ARG A 74 10.00 -2.65 -26.95
N GLU A 75 9.74 -2.04 -28.10
CA GLU A 75 10.71 -1.16 -28.72
C GLU A 75 11.08 -0.04 -27.73
N ALA A 76 12.35 0.39 -27.77
CA ALA A 76 12.81 1.46 -26.91
C ALA A 76 11.95 2.72 -27.13
N PHE A 77 11.63 3.42 -26.04
CA PHE A 77 10.82 4.63 -26.12
C PHE A 77 11.53 5.69 -26.99
N VAL A 78 11.03 5.89 -28.21
CA VAL A 78 11.50 6.96 -29.08
C VAL A 78 10.89 8.27 -28.60
N LYS A 79 11.75 9.20 -28.14
CA LYS A 79 11.32 10.57 -27.78
C LYS A 79 10.73 11.25 -29.02
N LYS A 80 9.40 11.26 -29.12
CA LYS A 80 8.71 12.04 -30.16
C LYS A 80 8.96 13.52 -29.91
N GLU A 81 9.36 14.24 -30.95
CA GLU A 81 9.43 15.69 -30.92
C GLU A 81 8.07 16.25 -30.49
N LYS A 82 8.07 17.13 -29.50
CA LYS A 82 6.85 17.79 -29.04
C LYS A 82 6.37 18.69 -30.18
N LYS A 83 5.42 18.22 -30.98
CA LYS A 83 4.66 19.09 -31.87
C LYS A 83 3.95 20.11 -31.00
N ARG A 84 4.40 21.36 -31.05
CA ARG A 84 3.68 22.49 -30.44
C ARG A 84 2.34 22.59 -31.17
N THR A 85 1.28 22.07 -30.57
CA THR A 85 -0.05 22.47 -31.02
C THR A 85 -0.21 23.96 -30.69
N PRO A 86 -0.79 24.77 -31.58
CA PRO A 86 -1.09 26.15 -31.27
C PRO A 86 -1.95 26.18 -30.00
N TYR A 87 -1.60 27.06 -29.06
CA TYR A 87 -2.34 27.22 -27.82
C TYR A 87 -3.79 27.58 -28.16
N ARG A 88 -4.73 26.69 -27.85
CA ARG A 88 -6.16 26.97 -27.95
C ARG A 88 -6.63 27.48 -26.58
N PRO A 89 -6.89 28.79 -26.41
CA PRO A 89 -7.40 29.31 -25.16
C PRO A 89 -8.72 28.59 -24.84
N LYS A 90 -8.83 28.02 -23.63
CA LYS A 90 -10.10 27.48 -23.17
C LYS A 90 -11.06 28.65 -22.99
N GLU A 91 -12.10 28.72 -23.82
CA GLU A 91 -13.20 29.64 -23.57
C GLU A 91 -13.68 29.45 -22.14
N LYS A 92 -13.72 30.55 -21.38
CA LYS A 92 -14.26 30.57 -20.02
C LYS A 92 -15.73 30.21 -20.12
N ARG A 93 -16.08 28.92 -20.06
CA ARG A 93 -17.45 28.47 -19.84
C ARG A 93 -17.93 29.18 -18.58
N LYS A 94 -18.82 30.15 -18.74
CA LYS A 94 -19.55 30.76 -17.62
C LYS A 94 -20.25 29.61 -16.90
N LYS A 95 -19.72 29.23 -15.73
CA LYS A 95 -20.43 28.32 -14.83
C LYS A 95 -21.62 29.11 -14.29
N GLU A 96 -22.77 28.97 -14.93
CA GLU A 96 -24.03 29.32 -14.31
C GLU A 96 -24.15 28.46 -13.05
N LYS A 97 -23.94 29.10 -11.89
CA LYS A 97 -24.24 28.48 -10.60
C LYS A 97 -25.75 28.31 -10.55
N LYS A 98 -26.24 27.11 -10.81
CA LYS A 98 -27.54 26.69 -10.27
C LYS A 98 -27.45 26.74 -8.75
N LEU A 99 -28.11 27.73 -8.17
CA LEU A 99 -28.50 27.76 -6.77
C LEU A 99 -29.54 26.64 -6.57
N GLU A 100 -29.08 25.45 -6.20
CA GLU A 100 -29.92 24.44 -5.58
C GLU A 100 -29.63 24.43 -4.08
N GLU A 101 -30.70 24.68 -3.33
CA GLU A 101 -30.75 24.84 -1.88
C GLU A 101 -30.22 23.59 -1.17
N LYS A 102 -29.01 23.69 -0.60
CA LYS A 102 -28.52 22.68 0.33
C LYS A 102 -29.18 22.90 1.69
N LYS A 103 -30.06 21.97 2.04
CA LYS A 103 -30.57 21.75 3.40
C LYS A 103 -29.40 21.61 4.39
N ILE A 104 -29.56 22.31 5.50
CA ILE A 104 -28.59 22.45 6.60
C ILE A 104 -28.72 21.24 7.54
N THR A 105 -27.60 20.57 7.82
CA THR A 105 -27.42 19.76 9.04
C THR A 105 -26.30 20.41 9.87
N PRO A 106 -26.50 20.64 11.19
CA PRO A 106 -25.58 21.43 11.99
C PRO A 106 -24.39 20.59 12.50
N GLU A 107 -23.18 20.92 12.05
CA GLU A 107 -21.94 20.40 12.63
C GLU A 107 -21.35 21.37 13.66
N LYS A 108 -20.92 20.76 14.76
CA LYS A 108 -20.51 21.31 16.04
C LYS A 108 -19.11 21.92 15.95
N LYS A 109 -18.99 23.21 16.25
CA LYS A 109 -17.71 23.93 16.42
C LYS A 109 -16.93 23.35 17.60
N ILE A 110 -15.67 22.98 17.39
CA ILE A 110 -14.66 22.93 18.46
C ILE A 110 -13.42 23.70 17.96
N GLU A 111 -12.98 24.58 18.84
CA GLU A 111 -12.12 25.73 18.57
C GLU A 111 -10.63 25.39 18.56
N LYS A 112 -9.90 26.16 17.76
CA LYS A 112 -8.44 26.22 17.71
C LYS A 112 -7.88 26.80 19.01
N LYS A 113 -6.85 26.17 19.58
CA LYS A 113 -5.90 26.87 20.47
C LYS A 113 -4.47 26.80 19.92
N LYS A 114 -3.95 27.98 19.60
CA LYS A 114 -2.55 28.32 19.40
C LYS A 114 -1.87 28.42 20.77
N VAL A 115 -0.70 27.81 20.93
CA VAL A 115 0.24 28.03 22.05
C VAL A 115 1.64 28.04 21.42
N THR A 116 2.13 29.21 21.01
CA THR A 116 3.16 30.07 21.64
C THR A 116 4.56 29.45 21.76
N LYS A 117 5.51 30.16 21.14
CA LYS A 117 6.96 29.89 21.06
C LYS A 117 7.73 30.37 22.31
N LYS A 118 8.89 29.72 22.55
CA LYS A 118 10.21 30.16 23.10
C LYS A 118 10.62 29.45 24.41
N PRO A 119 11.92 29.35 24.77
CA PRO A 119 13.17 29.37 23.99
C PRO A 119 14.16 28.24 24.38
N LYS A 120 15.30 28.20 23.66
CA LYS A 120 16.50 27.35 23.79
C LYS A 120 17.02 27.15 25.23
N GLU A 121 17.48 25.94 25.53
CA GLU A 121 18.62 25.71 26.41
C GLU A 121 19.66 24.79 25.75
N LYS A 122 20.92 25.21 25.92
CA LYS A 122 22.14 24.56 25.44
C LYS A 122 22.59 23.51 26.45
N GLY A 123 23.10 22.40 25.91
CA GLY A 123 24.33 21.78 26.41
C GLY A 123 24.16 20.43 27.09
N LYS A 124 24.71 19.39 26.45
CA LYS A 124 25.80 18.58 27.02
C LYS A 124 26.48 17.73 25.95
N GLU A 125 27.80 17.70 26.05
CA GLU A 125 28.77 16.96 25.25
C GLU A 125 28.77 15.44 25.58
N VAL A 126 29.54 14.70 24.76
CA VAL A 126 30.08 13.33 24.94
C VAL A 126 29.09 12.23 24.51
N SER A 127 29.35 11.35 23.54
CA SER A 127 30.57 10.64 23.09
C SER A 127 30.56 10.40 21.56
N GLU A 128 31.74 10.26 20.93
CA GLU A 128 31.91 9.95 19.49
C GLU A 128 31.59 8.49 19.17
N GLU A 129 30.37 8.06 19.47
CA GLU A 129 29.89 6.73 19.11
C GLU A 129 29.22 6.80 17.75
N LYS A 130 30.02 6.49 16.71
CA LYS A 130 29.63 6.15 15.33
C LYS A 130 28.25 6.69 14.93
N LEU A 131 28.23 7.89 14.33
CA LEU A 131 27.04 8.47 13.73
C LEU A 131 26.58 7.62 12.53
N ILE A 132 25.82 6.57 12.82
CA ILE A 132 25.13 5.79 11.81
C ILE A 132 23.88 6.61 11.41
N PRO A 133 23.75 7.02 10.14
CA PRO A 133 22.56 7.71 9.69
C PRO A 133 21.36 6.77 9.76
N LEU A 134 20.22 7.32 10.15
CA LEU A 134 18.94 6.61 10.26
C LEU A 134 18.54 5.92 8.95
N THR A 135 18.96 6.43 7.80
CA THR A 135 18.71 5.81 6.46
C THR A 135 19.24 4.40 6.29
N LYS A 136 20.12 3.92 7.18
CA LYS A 136 20.56 2.50 7.13
C LYS A 136 19.49 1.53 7.62
N LEU A 137 18.49 1.99 8.38
CA LEU A 137 17.40 1.16 8.87
C LEU A 137 16.46 0.78 7.72
N HIS A 138 15.95 -0.45 7.75
CA HIS A 138 15.11 -0.96 6.67
C HIS A 138 13.79 -0.19 6.65
N ARG A 139 13.38 0.23 5.44
CA ARG A 139 12.16 1.02 5.19
C ARG A 139 12.14 2.44 5.80
N LEU A 140 13.24 2.90 6.38
CA LEU A 140 13.36 4.29 6.81
C LEU A 140 13.92 5.16 5.67
N GLY A 141 13.04 5.93 5.03
CA GLY A 141 13.38 6.80 3.90
C GLY A 141 13.83 8.21 4.33
N PRO A 142 14.42 9.00 3.41
CA PRO A 142 14.96 10.33 3.71
C PRO A 142 13.91 11.32 4.24
N LYS A 143 12.68 11.25 3.73
CA LYS A 143 11.56 12.08 4.22
C LYS A 143 11.19 11.79 5.66
N THR A 144 11.31 10.54 6.09
CA THR A 144 11.01 10.16 7.46
C THR A 144 12.17 10.55 8.36
N GLU A 145 13.41 10.36 7.91
CA GLU A 145 14.60 10.84 8.61
C GLU A 145 14.56 12.35 8.87
N GLU A 146 14.11 13.15 7.91
CA GLU A 146 13.93 14.60 8.10
C GLU A 146 12.98 14.91 9.27
N LYS A 147 11.88 14.16 9.42
CA LYS A 147 10.94 14.31 10.55
C LYS A 147 11.58 13.92 11.89
N PHE A 148 12.41 12.87 11.91
CA PHE A 148 13.17 12.50 13.11
C PHE A 148 14.17 13.59 13.50
N LYS A 149 14.85 14.20 12.53
CA LYS A 149 15.77 15.34 12.74
C LYS A 149 15.04 16.57 13.29
N GLU A 150 13.80 16.83 12.86
CA GLU A 150 12.98 17.92 13.40
C GLU A 150 12.65 17.74 14.90
N ILE A 151 12.55 16.50 15.36
CA ILE A 151 12.29 16.15 16.77
C ILE A 151 13.60 16.09 17.59
N GLY A 152 14.74 15.96 16.91
CA GLY A 152 16.07 15.95 17.53
C GLY A 152 16.74 14.57 17.54
N VAL A 153 16.13 13.55 16.92
CA VAL A 153 16.71 12.22 16.77
C VAL A 153 17.56 12.21 15.50
N ASN A 154 18.89 12.29 15.66
CA ASN A 154 19.81 12.42 14.52
C ASN A 154 20.55 11.11 14.21
N SER A 155 20.64 10.20 15.17
CA SER A 155 21.40 8.96 15.05
C SER A 155 20.63 7.75 15.55
N VAL A 156 21.07 6.56 15.12
CA VAL A 156 20.50 5.27 15.55
C VAL A 156 20.59 5.10 17.08
N ASN A 157 21.65 5.62 17.70
CA ASN A 157 21.83 5.62 19.16
C ASN A 157 20.77 6.45 19.88
N ASP A 158 20.39 7.59 19.29
CA ASP A 158 19.34 8.45 19.85
C ASP A 158 17.98 7.73 19.77
N LEU A 159 17.71 7.03 18.66
CA LEU A 159 16.46 6.30 18.47
C LEU A 159 16.25 5.20 19.53
N ILE A 160 17.31 4.54 19.99
CA ILE A 160 17.23 3.47 21.01
C ILE A 160 16.88 4.02 22.40
N LYS A 161 17.24 5.28 22.69
CA LYS A 161 17.01 5.90 24.01
C LYS A 161 15.60 6.43 24.18
N GLU A 162 14.92 6.75 23.08
CA GLU A 162 13.58 7.33 23.06
C GLU A 162 12.47 6.28 23.16
N ASN A 163 11.29 6.70 23.61
CA ASN A 163 10.11 5.83 23.68
C ASN A 163 9.37 5.78 22.33
N PRO A 164 8.92 4.59 21.89
CA PRO A 164 8.23 4.43 20.61
C PRO A 164 6.85 5.10 20.58
N GLU A 165 6.15 5.15 21.71
CA GLU A 165 4.82 5.78 21.81
C GLU A 165 4.89 7.30 21.62
N ASP A 166 5.84 7.95 22.27
CA ASP A 166 6.06 9.40 22.17
C ASP A 166 6.42 9.77 20.73
N LEU A 167 7.35 9.04 20.11
CA LEU A 167 7.76 9.27 18.73
C LEU A 167 6.60 9.06 17.73
N ALA A 168 5.74 8.06 17.94
CA ALA A 168 4.59 7.82 17.07
C ALA A 168 3.57 8.96 17.11
N THR A 169 3.40 9.61 18.26
CA THR A 169 2.48 10.75 18.38
C THR A 169 3.03 12.03 17.74
N LEU A 170 4.36 12.20 17.75
CA LEU A 170 5.03 13.36 17.17
C LEU A 170 5.26 13.22 15.66
N ILE A 171 5.52 12.00 15.16
CA ILE A 171 5.87 11.75 13.76
C ILE A 171 4.64 11.31 12.96
N ASP A 172 4.15 12.20 12.12
CA ASP A 172 3.08 11.86 11.18
C ASP A 172 3.55 10.78 10.18
N GLY A 173 2.82 9.67 10.14
CA GLY A 173 3.07 8.55 9.23
C GLY A 173 4.04 7.46 9.74
N ALA A 174 4.47 7.51 11.01
CA ALA A 174 5.15 6.39 11.66
C ALA A 174 4.21 5.77 12.72
N SER A 175 3.93 4.47 12.60
CA SER A 175 3.19 3.74 13.64
C SER A 175 4.13 3.31 14.76
N VAL A 176 3.58 3.04 15.95
CA VAL A 176 4.32 2.48 17.10
C VAL A 176 5.08 1.22 16.68
N ASP A 177 4.41 0.29 15.99
CA ASP A 177 5.02 -0.95 15.48
C ASP A 177 6.21 -0.70 14.54
N SER A 178 6.12 0.34 13.71
CA SER A 178 7.20 0.69 12.78
C SER A 178 8.43 1.16 13.54
N ILE A 179 8.23 1.98 14.57
CA ILE A 179 9.31 2.51 15.41
C ILE A 179 9.93 1.41 16.27
N GLU A 180 9.12 0.50 16.83
CA GLU A 180 9.63 -0.70 17.50
C GLU A 180 10.48 -1.58 16.58
N GLY A 181 10.04 -1.75 15.33
CA GLY A 181 10.81 -2.46 14.31
C GLY A 181 12.17 -1.81 14.07
N TRP A 182 12.19 -0.49 13.90
CA TRP A 182 13.43 0.27 13.73
C TRP A 182 14.35 0.22 14.95
N ILE A 183 13.81 0.21 16.18
CA ILE A 183 14.61 0.07 17.41
C ILE A 183 15.23 -1.32 17.52
N LYS A 184 14.52 -2.38 17.08
CA LYS A 184 15.07 -3.75 17.06
C LYS A 184 16.22 -3.86 16.06
N GLU A 185 16.03 -3.39 14.83
CA GLU A 185 17.07 -3.33 13.80
C GLU A 185 18.27 -2.45 14.24
N ALA A 186 17.99 -1.34 14.91
CA ALA A 186 19.00 -0.45 15.45
C ALA A 186 19.92 -1.15 16.48
N LYS A 187 19.34 -1.99 17.35
CA LYS A 187 20.10 -2.80 18.32
C LYS A 187 20.97 -3.84 17.61
N GLU A 188 20.42 -4.53 16.60
CA GLU A 188 21.18 -5.50 15.79
C GLU A 188 22.35 -4.88 15.02
N LEU A 189 22.29 -3.59 14.68
CA LEU A 189 23.39 -2.89 13.98
C LEU A 189 24.52 -2.43 14.91
N LEU A 190 24.28 -2.39 16.22
CA LEU A 190 25.25 -1.99 17.25
C LEU A 190 25.86 -3.17 18.00
N GLU A 191 25.17 -4.32 17.98
CA GLU A 191 25.66 -5.62 18.43
C GLU A 191 26.67 -6.22 17.45
#